data_AF-A0A1G0ZCF1-F1
#
_entry.id   AF-A0A1G0ZCF1-F1
#
_cell.length_a   1.000
_cell.length_b   1.000
_cell.length_c   1.000
_cell.angle_alpha   90.00
_cell.angle_beta   90.00
_cell.angle_gamma   90.00
#
_symmetry.space_group_name_H-M   'P 1'
#
loop_
_entity.id
_entity.type
_entity.pdbx_description
1 polymer ?
#
loop_
_entity_poly.entity_id
_entity_poly.type
_entity_poly.pdbx_seq_one_letter_code
_entity_poly.pdbx_strand_id
1 'polypeptide(L)'
;MARWTESMAEMQHLARMNQELWKAIEGGMIIKVRLKDDRDFEGVFCGQSAGNNARTMSPASSYYGDLRLRTLDGSMVEIDVLDTQIIVNCTSPEKLRQYGQAGII
;
A
#
# COMPACT_ATOMS: atom_id res chain seq x y z
N MET A 1 -2.95 12.01 0.35
CA MET A 1 -2.26 12.33 1.62
C MET A 1 -2.83 11.43 2.71
N ALA A 2 -2.03 10.48 3.18
CA ALA A 2 -2.41 9.52 4.22
C ALA A 2 -2.65 10.20 5.58
N ARG A 3 -3.53 9.60 6.38
CA ARG A 3 -3.88 10.11 7.72
C ARG A 3 -2.90 9.61 8.77
N TRP A 4 -2.77 10.40 9.83
CA TRP A 4 -2.04 10.00 11.03
C TRP A 4 -2.88 9.03 11.85
N THR A 5 -2.24 8.04 12.47
CA THR A 5 -2.89 7.17 13.45
C THR A 5 -3.32 7.96 14.69
N GLU A 6 -4.57 7.76 15.11
CA GLU A 6 -5.19 8.36 16.27
C GLU A 6 -5.33 7.36 17.44
N SER A 7 -5.14 6.06 17.17
CA SER A 7 -5.28 5.00 18.19
C SER A 7 -4.21 3.91 18.11
N MET A 8 -4.05 3.15 19.21
CA MET A 8 -3.17 1.97 19.25
C MET A 8 -3.60 0.89 18.26
N ALA A 9 -4.91 0.74 18.03
CA ALA A 9 -5.43 -0.23 17.05
C ALA A 9 -5.00 0.14 15.62
N GLU A 10 -5.02 1.43 15.28
CA GLU A 10 -4.54 1.91 13.98
C GLU A 10 -3.02 1.76 13.84
N MET A 11 -2.25 2.01 14.90
CA MET A 11 -0.81 1.77 14.90
C MET A 11 -0.48 0.29 14.64
N GLN A 12 -1.18 -0.63 15.32
CA GLN A 12 -1.02 -2.06 15.12
C GLN A 12 -1.46 -2.49 13.72
N HIS A 13 -2.55 -1.94 13.21
CA HIS A 13 -3.03 -2.19 11.87
C HIS A 13 -2.03 -1.71 10.81
N LEU A 14 -1.52 -0.49 10.93
CA LEU A 14 -0.50 0.07 10.04
C LEU A 14 0.76 -0.82 10.04
N ALA A 15 1.25 -1.21 11.22
CA ALA A 15 2.40 -2.10 11.34
C ALA A 15 2.16 -3.46 10.66
N ARG A 16 0.98 -4.05 10.85
CA ARG A 16 0.58 -5.31 10.20
C ARG A 16 0.51 -5.16 8.69
N MET A 17 -0.16 -4.14 8.17
CA MET A 17 -0.31 -3.92 6.72
C MET A 17 1.04 -3.63 6.06
N ASN A 18 1.96 -2.93 6.74
CA ASN A 18 3.33 -2.77 6.25
C ASN A 18 4.05 -4.12 6.15
N GLN A 19 3.92 -5.01 7.13
CA GLN A 19 4.50 -6.35 7.03
C GLN A 19 3.88 -7.17 5.88
N GLU A 20 2.56 -7.07 5.67
CA GLU A 20 1.89 -7.72 4.54
C GLU A 20 2.36 -7.17 3.20
N LEU A 21 2.55 -5.84 3.09
CA LEU A 21 3.13 -5.20 1.92
C LEU A 21 4.53 -5.73 1.61
N TRP A 22 5.43 -5.78 2.61
CA TRP A 22 6.78 -6.30 2.43
C TRP A 22 6.79 -7.75 1.93
N LYS A 23 5.94 -8.61 2.49
CA LYS A 23 5.76 -10.00 2.01
C LYS A 23 5.23 -10.06 0.59
N ALA A 24 4.26 -9.20 0.24
CA ALA A 24 3.68 -9.16 -1.09
C ALA A 24 4.71 -8.72 -2.14
N ILE A 25 5.53 -7.71 -1.86
CA ILE A 25 6.52 -7.21 -2.82
C ILE A 25 7.76 -8.12 -2.92
N GLU A 26 8.11 -8.87 -1.88
CA GLU A 26 9.15 -9.91 -1.94
C GLU A 26 8.78 -11.01 -2.95
N GLY A 27 7.48 -11.31 -3.08
CA GLY A 27 6.96 -12.25 -4.08
C GLY A 27 6.89 -11.71 -5.51
N GLY A 28 7.16 -10.41 -5.74
CA GLY A 28 7.07 -9.76 -7.06
C GLY A 28 6.44 -8.37 -7.01
N MET A 29 6.49 -7.65 -8.14
CA MET A 29 6.16 -6.21 -8.19
C MET A 29 4.68 -5.87 -8.38
N ILE A 30 3.85 -6.82 -8.84
CA ILE A 30 2.42 -6.60 -9.10
C ILE A 30 1.63 -7.08 -7.89
N ILE A 31 0.93 -6.16 -7.24
CA ILE A 31 0.15 -6.42 -6.04
C ILE A 31 -1.31 -6.04 -6.23
N LYS A 32 -2.18 -6.73 -5.50
CA LYS A 32 -3.58 -6.40 -5.36
C LYS A 32 -3.85 -5.96 -3.93
N VAL A 33 -4.51 -4.82 -3.79
CA VAL A 33 -4.87 -4.19 -2.52
C VAL A 33 -6.39 -4.13 -2.44
N ARG A 34 -6.96 -4.73 -1.40
CA ARG A 34 -8.37 -4.58 -1.03
C ARG A 34 -8.50 -3.53 0.06
N LEU A 35 -9.37 -2.56 -0.14
CA LEU A 35 -9.72 -1.57 0.87
C LEU A 35 -10.83 -2.10 1.80
N LYS A 36 -10.98 -1.47 2.96
CA LYS A 36 -12.03 -1.79 3.94
C LYS A 36 -13.46 -1.55 3.43
N ASP A 37 -13.61 -0.80 2.35
CA ASP A 37 -14.87 -0.56 1.64
C ASP A 37 -15.08 -1.51 0.44
N ASP A 38 -14.36 -2.63 0.42
CA ASP A 38 -14.40 -3.69 -0.60
C ASP A 38 -13.94 -3.27 -2.00
N ARG A 39 -13.41 -2.06 -2.19
CA ARG A 39 -12.76 -1.68 -3.45
C ARG A 39 -11.43 -2.40 -3.60
N ASP A 40 -11.19 -2.91 -4.80
CA ASP A 40 -9.95 -3.57 -5.18
C ASP A 40 -9.14 -2.69 -6.12
N PHE A 41 -7.85 -2.51 -5.81
CA PHE A 41 -6.86 -1.90 -6.69
C PHE A 41 -5.79 -2.92 -7.04
N GLU A 42 -5.42 -2.99 -8.31
CA GLU A 42 -4.33 -3.83 -8.80
C GLU A 42 -3.35 -2.97 -9.57
N GLY A 43 -2.06 -3.12 -9.29
CA GLY A 43 -1.04 -2.35 -9.97
C GLY A 43 0.37 -2.79 -9.62
N VAL A 44 1.32 -2.17 -10.31
CA VAL A 44 2.75 -2.30 -10.03
C VAL A 44 3.07 -1.41 -8.84
N PHE A 45 3.70 -1.97 -7.82
CA PHE A 45 4.18 -1.22 -6.67
C PHE A 45 5.29 -0.25 -7.10
N CYS A 46 5.08 1.04 -6.85
CA CYS A 46 6.02 2.09 -7.22
C CYS A 46 6.74 2.72 -6.01
N GLY A 47 6.28 2.43 -4.80
CA GLY A 47 6.88 2.93 -3.57
C GLY A 47 5.87 3.15 -2.46
N GLN A 48 6.40 3.50 -1.30
CA GLN A 48 5.66 3.83 -0.10
C GLN A 48 6.26 5.11 0.50
N SER A 49 5.42 5.94 1.07
CA SER A 49 5.85 7.02 1.96
C SER A 49 5.34 6.71 3.36
N ALA A 50 6.20 6.88 4.37
CA ALA A 50 5.84 6.66 5.75
C ALA A 50 6.52 7.72 6.63
N GLY A 51 5.88 8.07 7.74
CA GLY A 51 6.42 9.03 8.68
C GLY A 51 5.96 8.81 10.11
N ASN A 52 6.69 9.45 11.03
CA ASN A 52 6.46 9.40 12.47
C ASN A 52 6.63 10.81 13.02
N ASN A 53 5.68 11.29 13.82
CA ASN A 53 5.69 12.62 14.41
C ASN A 53 6.13 12.63 15.88
N ALA A 54 7.15 11.84 16.24
CA ALA A 54 7.66 11.63 17.60
C ALA A 54 7.98 12.89 18.48
N ARG A 55 7.64 14.12 18.06
CA ARG A 55 8.04 15.39 18.70
C ARG A 55 7.04 16.57 18.66
N THR A 56 5.73 16.36 18.73
CA THR A 56 4.80 17.51 18.89
C THR A 56 3.70 17.23 19.91
N MET A 57 4.01 17.52 21.18
CA MET A 57 3.08 17.80 22.30
C MET A 57 1.71 17.07 22.31
N SER A 58 1.71 15.74 22.23
CA SER A 58 0.58 14.88 22.60
C SER A 58 1.12 13.49 22.99
N PRO A 59 0.50 12.73 23.92
CA PRO A 59 1.17 11.63 24.62
C PRO A 59 1.35 10.32 23.81
N ALA A 60 1.14 10.32 22.49
CA ALA A 60 1.31 9.14 21.65
C ALA A 60 2.07 9.49 20.37
N SER A 61 3.09 8.70 20.03
CA SER A 61 3.71 8.72 18.71
C SER A 61 2.64 8.38 17.66
N SER A 62 2.37 9.25 16.71
CA SER A 62 1.52 8.93 15.56
C SER A 62 2.37 8.58 14.35
N TYR A 63 1.86 7.65 13.57
CA TYR A 63 2.46 7.19 12.32
C TYR A 63 1.51 7.45 11.16
N TYR A 64 2.03 7.53 9.94
CA TYR A 64 1.22 7.44 8.73
C TYR A 64 1.97 6.59 7.69
N GLY A 65 1.22 6.09 6.71
CA GLY A 65 1.79 5.45 5.54
C GLY A 65 0.87 5.55 4.33
N ASP A 66 1.42 5.86 3.17
CA ASP A 66 0.80 5.69 1.87
C ASP A 66 1.55 4.65 1.04
N LEU A 67 0.83 3.94 0.17
CA LEU A 67 1.43 3.11 -0.87
C LEU A 67 1.00 3.63 -2.24
N ARG A 68 1.90 3.53 -3.22
CA ARG A 68 1.68 4.02 -4.58
C ARG A 68 1.71 2.87 -5.57
N LEU A 69 0.64 2.75 -6.35
CA LEU A 69 0.49 1.76 -7.40
C LEU A 69 0.38 2.45 -8.76
N ARG A 70 1.03 1.89 -9.77
CA ARG A 70 0.74 2.20 -11.18
C ARG A 70 -0.19 1.14 -11.75
N THR A 71 -1.41 1.54 -12.09
CA THR A 71 -2.45 0.65 -12.63
C THR A 71 -2.20 0.37 -14.10
N LEU A 72 -2.90 -0.62 -14.65
CA LEU A 72 -2.73 -1.09 -16.04
C LEU A 72 -3.05 0.00 -17.09
N ASP A 73 -3.95 0.93 -16.76
CA ASP A 73 -4.28 2.10 -17.59
C ASP A 73 -3.23 3.22 -17.52
N GLY A 74 -2.16 3.05 -16.74
CA GLY A 74 -1.11 4.04 -16.54
C GLY A 74 -1.37 5.05 -15.43
N SER A 75 -2.54 5.02 -14.81
CA SER A 75 -2.86 5.91 -13.68
C SER A 75 -1.99 5.61 -12.46
N MET A 76 -1.66 6.64 -11.70
CA MET A 76 -1.04 6.49 -10.38
C MET A 76 -2.11 6.58 -9.30
N VAL A 77 -2.19 5.54 -8.46
CA VAL A 77 -3.10 5.48 -7.32
C VAL A 77 -2.28 5.54 -6.04
N GLU A 78 -2.60 6.48 -5.17
CA GLU A 78 -2.07 6.59 -3.82
C GLU A 78 -3.13 6.08 -2.84
N ILE A 79 -2.76 5.10 -2.01
CA ILE A 79 -3.66 4.43 -1.07
C ILE A 79 -3.14 4.68 0.35
N ASP A 80 -4.02 5.20 1.23
CA ASP A 80 -3.76 5.26 2.66
C ASP A 80 -3.71 3.83 3.21
N VAL A 81 -2.58 3.45 3.81
CA VAL A 81 -2.38 2.09 4.33
C VAL A 81 -3.42 1.77 5.42
N LEU A 82 -3.92 2.78 6.15
CA LEU A 82 -4.97 2.61 7.15
C LEU A 82 -6.32 2.20 6.57
N ASP A 83 -6.56 2.42 5.27
CA ASP A 83 -7.79 1.99 4.60
C ASP A 83 -7.68 0.60 3.97
N THR A 84 -6.50 -0.02 4.04
CA THR A 84 -6.28 -1.35 3.47
C THR A 84 -6.80 -2.45 4.39
N GLN A 85 -7.26 -3.54 3.81
CA GLN A 85 -7.73 -4.73 4.51
C GLN A 85 -6.83 -5.93 4.20
N ILE A 86 -6.42 -6.05 2.94
CA ILE A 86 -5.63 -7.17 2.41
C ILE A 86 -4.66 -6.64 1.37
N ILE A 87 -3.40 -7.06 1.44
CA ILE A 87 -2.40 -6.84 0.40
C ILE A 87 -1.84 -8.19 -0.02
N VAL A 88 -1.94 -8.53 -1.31
CA VAL A 88 -1.43 -9.81 -1.84
C VAL A 88 -0.58 -9.59 -3.08
N ASN A 89 0.44 -10.43 -3.21
CA ASN A 89 1.15 -10.57 -4.47
C ASN A 89 0.22 -11.25 -5.49
N CYS A 90 0.17 -10.71 -6.70
CA CYS A 90 -0.53 -11.35 -7.83
C CYS A 90 0.36 -11.38 -9.08
N THR A 91 1.67 -11.31 -8.89
CA THR A 91 2.63 -11.36 -9.98
C THR A 91 2.58 -12.74 -10.62
N SER A 92 2.30 -12.78 -11.93
CA SER A 92 2.33 -13.99 -12.74
C SER A 92 2.93 -13.68 -14.12
N PRO A 93 3.39 -14.70 -14.88
CA PRO A 93 3.86 -14.48 -16.25
C PRO A 93 2.85 -13.77 -17.14
N GLU A 94 1.55 -14.07 -16.98
CA GLU A 94 0.44 -13.42 -17.69
C GLU A 94 0.37 -11.93 -17.33
N LYS A 95 0.43 -11.61 -16.04
CA LYS A 95 0.39 -10.22 -15.56
C LYS A 95 1.61 -9.45 -16.02
N LEU A 96 2.82 -10.03 -15.94
CA LEU A 96 4.03 -9.39 -16.44
C LEU A 96 3.93 -9.05 -17.93
N ARG A 97 3.37 -9.96 -18.76
CA ARG A 97 3.09 -9.67 -20.17
C ARG A 97 2.08 -8.54 -20.36
N GLN A 98 0.98 -8.55 -19.61
CA GLN A 98 -0.06 -7.50 -19.70
C GLN A 98 0.49 -6.12 -19.36
N TYR A 99 1.19 -5.98 -18.24
CA TYR A 99 1.77 -4.71 -17.81
C TYR A 99 2.93 -4.27 -18.72
N GLY A 100 3.71 -5.19 -19.28
CA GLY A 100 4.74 -4.88 -20.28
C GLY A 100 4.16 -4.39 -21.61
N GLN A 101 3.07 -5.00 -22.09
CA GLN A 101 2.36 -4.53 -23.29
C GLN A 101 1.74 -3.13 -23.11
N ALA A 102 1.32 -2.81 -21.89
CA ALA A 102 0.82 -1.49 -21.53
C ALA A 102 1.94 -0.45 -21.32
N GLY A 103 3.22 -0.84 -21.39
CA GLY A 103 4.36 0.07 -21.19
C GLY A 103 4.53 0.54 -19.74
N ILE A 104 4.00 -0.23 -18.79
CA ILE A 104 4.05 0.10 -17.36
C ILE A 104 5.33 -0.42 -16.70
N ILE A 105 5.83 -1.57 -17.17
CA ILE A 105 7.08 -2.23 -16.74
C ILE A 105 7.92 -2.66 -17.94
#